data_AF-A0A7S2Z0K2-F1
#
_entry.id   AF-A0A7S2Z0K2-F1
#
_cell.length_a   1.000
_cell.length_b   1.000
_cell.length_c   1.000
_cell.angle_alpha   90.00
_cell.angle_beta   90.00
_cell.angle_gamma   90.00
#
_symmetry.space_group_name_H-M   'P 1'
#
loop_
_entity.id
_entity.type
_entity.pdbx_description
1 polymer ?
#
loop_
_entity_poly.entity_id
_entity_poly.type
_entity_poly.pdbx_seq_one_letter_code
_entity_poly.pdbx_strand_id
1 'polypeptide(L)'
;GVDAASFPRPIGSNVDALLESKWVKRDPYSADAKFMRLSTNAIPNSVELKKQWCLPTSALIQPLADIGKPVPVVNFGAAGIIRCRQCRTYVNPYVQFTDGGRRWKCNVCG
;
A
#
# COMPACT_ATOMS: atom_id res chain seq x y z
N GLY A 1 -25.08 -5.05 -22.38
CA GLY A 1 -23.94 -4.35 -21.74
C GLY A 1 -23.71 -4.96 -20.37
N VAL A 2 -22.48 -4.94 -19.87
CA VAL A 2 -22.16 -5.46 -18.53
C VAL A 2 -22.73 -4.49 -17.49
N ASP A 3 -23.45 -5.01 -16.48
CA ASP A 3 -24.05 -4.20 -15.43
C ASP A 3 -22.98 -3.59 -14.52
N ALA A 4 -22.94 -2.27 -14.43
CA ALA A 4 -21.97 -1.55 -13.61
C ALA A 4 -22.14 -1.83 -12.10
N ALA A 5 -23.33 -2.24 -11.65
CA ALA A 5 -23.58 -2.63 -10.27
C ALA A 5 -22.98 -4.00 -9.91
N SER A 6 -22.65 -4.83 -10.92
CA SER A 6 -21.99 -6.12 -10.73
C SER A 6 -20.48 -6.00 -10.46
N PHE A 7 -19.88 -4.82 -10.71
CA PHE A 7 -18.48 -4.61 -10.42
C PHE A 7 -18.23 -4.53 -8.91
N PRO A 8 -17.15 -5.15 -8.41
CA PRO A 8 -16.78 -5.06 -7.01
C PRO A 8 -16.54 -3.58 -6.64
N ARG A 9 -17.42 -3.03 -5.80
CA ARG A 9 -17.26 -1.67 -5.26
C ARG A 9 -16.09 -1.66 -4.29
N PRO A 10 -15.31 -0.57 -4.18
CA PRO A 10 -14.25 -0.45 -3.16
C PRO A 10 -14.78 -0.31 -1.72
N ILE A 11 -16.10 -0.13 -1.55
CA ILE A 11 -16.78 0.17 -0.28
C ILE A 11 -18.02 -0.74 -0.15
N GLY A 12 -18.23 -1.34 1.01
CA GLY A 12 -19.40 -2.18 1.33
C GLY A 12 -19.05 -3.47 2.07
N SER A 13 -20.05 -4.18 2.59
CA SER A 13 -19.89 -5.47 3.30
C SER A 13 -19.30 -6.58 2.42
N ASN A 14 -19.50 -6.49 1.10
CA ASN A 14 -18.99 -7.48 0.14
C ASN A 14 -17.49 -7.34 -0.15
N VAL A 15 -16.85 -6.27 0.34
CA VAL A 15 -15.44 -5.95 0.03
C VAL A 15 -14.49 -6.82 0.83
N ASP A 16 -14.79 -7.11 2.09
CA ASP A 16 -13.95 -7.96 2.93
C ASP A 16 -13.91 -9.40 2.37
N ALA A 17 -15.04 -9.91 1.87
CA ALA A 17 -15.11 -11.19 1.17
C ALA A 17 -14.28 -11.23 -0.13
N LEU A 18 -14.22 -10.12 -0.87
CA LEU A 18 -13.38 -9.99 -2.07
C LEU A 18 -11.89 -9.89 -1.72
N LEU A 19 -11.56 -9.23 -0.60
CA LEU A 19 -10.19 -9.10 -0.08
C LEU A 19 -9.64 -10.41 0.49
N GLU A 20 -10.52 -11.30 0.92
CA GLU A 20 -10.21 -12.67 1.33
C GLU A 20 -10.30 -13.67 0.16
N SER A 21 -10.71 -13.22 -1.03
CA SER A 21 -10.80 -14.09 -2.19
C SER A 21 -9.43 -14.56 -2.65
N LYS A 22 -9.36 -15.83 -3.09
CA LYS A 22 -8.15 -16.48 -3.62
C LYS A 22 -7.49 -15.76 -4.80
N TRP A 23 -8.18 -14.79 -5.41
CA TRP A 23 -7.73 -14.05 -6.58
C TRP A 23 -6.93 -12.79 -6.21
N VAL A 24 -7.05 -12.31 -4.96
CA VAL A 24 -6.28 -11.16 -4.47
C VAL A 24 -5.03 -11.68 -3.76
N LYS A 25 -3.93 -11.79 -4.49
CA LYS A 25 -2.62 -12.09 -3.89
C LYS A 25 -2.12 -10.85 -3.15
N ARG A 26 -2.16 -10.89 -1.82
CA ARG A 26 -1.55 -9.85 -0.97
C ARG A 26 -0.09 -10.18 -0.71
N ASP A 27 0.76 -9.19 -0.87
CA ASP A 27 2.13 -9.24 -0.39
C ASP A 27 2.11 -9.24 1.16
N PRO A 28 2.75 -10.20 1.84
CA PRO A 28 2.80 -10.23 3.31
C PRO A 28 3.43 -8.97 3.93
N TYR A 29 4.20 -8.19 3.17
CA TYR A 29 4.85 -6.97 3.62
C TYR A 29 4.02 -5.69 3.37
N SER A 30 2.92 -5.80 2.63
CA SER A 30 1.99 -4.69 2.39
C SER A 30 1.05 -4.48 3.58
N ALA A 31 0.59 -3.24 3.74
CA ALA A 31 -0.38 -2.90 4.78
C ALA A 31 -1.69 -3.68 4.59
N ASP A 32 -2.35 -4.02 5.69
CA ASP A 32 -3.68 -4.62 5.64
C ASP A 32 -4.67 -3.63 4.97
N ALA A 33 -5.61 -4.18 4.19
CA ALA A 33 -6.63 -3.40 3.52
C ALA A 33 -7.51 -2.61 4.50
N LYS A 34 -7.59 -2.98 5.78
CA LYS A 34 -8.27 -2.17 6.80
C LYS A 34 -7.57 -0.83 7.08
N PHE A 35 -6.24 -0.76 6.93
CA PHE A 35 -5.49 0.49 7.11
C PHE A 35 -5.47 1.37 5.86
N MET A 36 -5.33 0.75 4.68
CA MET A 36 -5.21 1.49 3.43
C MET A 36 -5.82 0.72 2.27
N ARG A 37 -6.67 1.38 1.48
CA ARG A 37 -7.26 0.85 0.24
C ARG A 37 -7.07 1.84 -0.89
N LEU A 38 -6.80 1.36 -2.09
CA LEU A 38 -6.82 2.18 -3.30
C LEU A 38 -8.16 2.06 -4.01
N SER A 39 -8.56 3.11 -4.72
CA SER A 39 -9.72 3.09 -5.61
C SER A 39 -9.56 2.09 -6.77
N THR A 40 -8.32 1.79 -7.14
CA THR A 40 -7.98 0.81 -8.18
C THR A 40 -6.92 -0.17 -7.66
N ASN A 41 -7.01 -1.43 -8.07
CA ASN A 41 -6.03 -2.47 -7.69
C ASN A 41 -4.70 -2.33 -8.45
N ALA A 42 -4.68 -1.54 -9.52
CA ALA A 42 -3.49 -1.23 -10.29
C ALA A 42 -3.44 0.29 -10.53
N ILE A 43 -2.25 0.86 -10.36
CA ILE A 43 -2.02 2.27 -10.68
C ILE A 43 -1.80 2.36 -12.19
N PRO A 44 -2.47 3.29 -12.90
CA PRO A 44 -2.21 3.50 -14.31
C PRO A 44 -0.75 3.91 -14.52
N ASN A 45 -0.09 3.28 -15.49
CA ASN A 45 1.33 3.51 -15.77
C ASN A 45 1.61 4.87 -16.44
N SER A 46 0.59 5.56 -16.93
CA SER A 46 0.71 6.86 -17.58
C SER A 46 -0.48 7.79 -17.28
N VAL A 47 -0.26 9.08 -17.47
CA VAL A 47 -1.29 10.11 -17.28
C VAL A 47 -2.36 10.03 -18.38
N GLU A 48 -1.97 9.61 -19.58
CA GLU A 48 -2.84 9.44 -20.74
C GLU A 48 -3.84 8.31 -20.48
N LEU A 49 -3.37 7.17 -19.97
CA LEU A 49 -4.22 6.04 -19.60
C LEU A 49 -5.22 6.46 -18.51
N LYS A 50 -4.75 7.21 -17.50
CA LYS A 50 -5.63 7.74 -16.45
C LYS A 50 -6.73 8.64 -17.02
N LYS A 51 -6.40 9.52 -17.97
CA LYS A 51 -7.35 10.44 -18.62
C LYS A 51 -8.33 9.71 -19.53
N GLN A 52 -7.85 8.77 -20.34
CA GLN A 52 -8.68 8.03 -21.29
C GLN A 52 -9.78 7.22 -20.60
N TRP A 53 -9.44 6.58 -19.48
CA TRP A 53 -10.37 5.72 -18.75
C TRP A 53 -11.04 6.41 -17.55
N CYS A 54 -10.73 7.69 -17.32
CA CYS A 54 -11.24 8.49 -16.20
C CYS A 54 -11.12 7.77 -14.84
N LEU A 55 -10.07 6.97 -14.64
CA LEU A 55 -9.93 6.17 -13.43
C LEU A 55 -9.59 7.07 -12.24
N PRO A 56 -10.42 7.08 -11.18
CA PRO A 56 -10.05 7.78 -9.96
C PRO A 56 -8.81 7.09 -9.36
N THR A 57 -7.80 7.86 -9.03
CA THR A 57 -6.60 7.38 -8.30
C THR A 57 -6.63 8.01 -6.92
N SER A 58 -7.28 7.35 -5.98
CA SER A 58 -7.42 7.81 -4.60
C SER A 58 -7.11 6.68 -3.63
N ALA A 59 -6.79 7.05 -2.40
CA ALA A 59 -6.57 6.12 -1.30
C ALA A 59 -7.54 6.45 -0.16
N LEU A 60 -8.16 5.41 0.41
CA LEU A 60 -8.83 5.47 1.70
C LEU A 60 -7.83 5.02 2.75
N ILE A 61 -7.57 5.87 3.74
CA ILE A 61 -6.56 5.63 4.77
C ILE A 61 -7.23 5.74 6.14
N GLN A 62 -7.14 4.68 6.92
CA GLN A 62 -7.61 4.60 8.30
C GLN A 62 -6.44 4.12 9.19
N PRO A 63 -5.55 5.02 9.64
CA PRO A 63 -4.31 4.63 10.32
C PRO A 63 -4.52 3.86 11.62
N LEU A 64 -5.62 4.14 12.33
CA LEU A 64 -5.98 3.52 13.62
C LEU A 64 -7.14 2.54 13.47
N ALA A 65 -7.24 1.85 12.32
CA ALA A 65 -8.22 0.79 12.14
C ALA A 65 -8.00 -0.35 13.14
N ASP A 66 -9.08 -0.84 13.73
CA ASP A 66 -9.02 -2.00 14.62
C ASP A 66 -8.92 -3.29 13.78
N ILE A 67 -7.77 -3.95 13.90
CA ILE A 67 -7.47 -5.23 13.26
C ILE A 67 -7.46 -6.41 14.24
N GLY A 68 -7.81 -6.18 15.52
CA GLY A 68 -7.78 -7.20 16.58
C GLY A 68 -6.36 -7.68 16.93
N LYS A 69 -5.32 -7.01 16.44
CA LYS A 69 -3.91 -7.33 16.69
C LYS A 69 -3.13 -6.05 17.01
N PRO A 70 -2.23 -6.06 17.99
CA PRO A 70 -1.42 -4.89 18.30
C PRO A 70 -0.44 -4.61 17.16
N VAL A 71 -0.23 -3.33 16.85
CA VAL A 71 0.80 -2.89 15.90
C VAL A 71 2.17 -3.05 16.56
N PRO A 72 3.14 -3.76 15.93
CA PRO A 72 4.48 -3.90 16.48
C PRO A 72 5.18 -2.54 16.63
N VAL A 73 5.76 -2.29 17.79
CA VAL A 73 6.52 -1.07 18.08
C VAL A 73 8.01 -1.35 17.90
N VAL A 74 8.66 -0.58 17.04
CA VAL A 74 10.11 -0.67 16.78
C VAL A 74 10.82 0.47 17.49
N ASN A 75 11.86 0.14 18.27
CA ASN A 75 12.70 1.12 18.96
C ASN A 75 14.16 1.00 18.50
N PHE A 76 14.70 2.08 17.94
CA PHE A 76 16.09 2.15 17.46
C PHE A 76 17.08 2.71 18.51
N GLY A 77 16.63 2.91 19.75
CA GLY A 77 17.44 3.48 20.82
C GLY A 77 18.01 4.85 20.45
N ALA A 78 19.31 5.04 20.72
CA ALA A 78 20.00 6.30 20.47
C ALA A 78 20.12 6.69 18.98
N ALA A 79 20.00 5.73 18.06
CA ALA A 79 20.10 6.00 16.61
C ALA A 79 18.88 6.77 16.07
N GLY A 80 17.75 6.71 16.77
CA GLY A 80 16.50 7.32 16.32
C GLY A 80 15.92 6.67 15.06
N ILE A 81 14.86 7.28 14.53
CA ILE A 81 14.12 6.77 13.37
C ILE A 81 14.94 6.86 12.08
N ILE A 82 15.13 5.70 11.42
CA ILE A 82 15.87 5.61 10.17
C ILE A 82 14.98 6.03 8.99
N ARG A 83 15.44 7.05 8.25
CA ARG A 83 14.72 7.63 7.11
C ARG A 83 15.65 7.88 5.93
N CYS A 84 15.08 7.90 4.73
CA CYS A 84 15.78 8.35 3.54
C CYS A 84 16.21 9.81 3.72
N ARG A 85 17.45 10.12 3.31
CA ARG A 85 18.00 11.48 3.43
C ARG A 85 17.28 12.49 2.52
N GLN A 86 16.81 12.05 1.36
CA GLN A 86 16.17 12.90 0.36
C GLN A 86 14.65 13.03 0.58
N CYS A 87 13.89 11.94 0.48
CA CYS A 87 12.42 11.98 0.54
C CYS A 87 11.82 11.77 1.95
N ARG A 88 12.66 11.52 2.96
CA ARG A 88 12.26 11.30 4.37
C ARG A 88 11.37 10.07 4.62
N THR A 89 11.14 9.21 3.64
CA THR A 89 10.46 7.91 3.80
C THR A 89 11.20 7.05 4.84
N TYR A 90 10.45 6.40 5.74
CA TYR A 90 11.00 5.40 6.64
C TYR A 90 11.58 4.20 5.88
N VAL A 91 12.57 3.55 6.50
CA VAL A 91 12.99 2.22 6.05
C VAL A 91 11.79 1.29 6.10
N ASN A 92 11.57 0.55 5.02
CA ASN A 92 10.43 -0.34 4.83
C ASN A 92 10.89 -1.60 4.07
N PRO A 93 10.08 -2.67 4.00
CA PRO A 93 10.48 -3.94 3.37
C PRO A 93 10.91 -3.86 1.91
N TYR A 94 10.57 -2.79 1.20
CA TYR A 94 10.85 -2.63 -0.22
C TYR A 94 12.17 -1.90 -0.52
N VAL A 95 12.90 -1.45 0.51
CA VAL A 95 14.24 -0.87 0.30
C VAL A 95 15.22 -1.93 -0.20
N GLN A 96 16.22 -1.52 -0.98
CA GLN A 96 17.26 -2.42 -1.46
C GLN A 96 18.54 -2.22 -0.65
N PHE A 97 18.94 -3.24 0.13
CA PHE A 97 20.25 -3.23 0.79
C PHE A 97 21.38 -3.44 -0.23
N THR A 98 22.47 -2.72 -0.04
CA THR A 98 23.67 -2.72 -0.91
C THR A 98 24.92 -2.72 -0.04
N ASP A 99 26.10 -2.96 -0.63
CA ASP A 99 27.39 -2.95 0.08
C ASP A 99 27.39 -3.90 1.30
N GLY A 100 26.91 -5.14 1.09
CA GLY A 100 26.79 -6.15 2.16
C GLY A 100 25.86 -5.75 3.31
N GLY A 101 24.93 -4.82 3.10
CA GLY A 101 24.00 -4.33 4.13
C GLY A 101 24.46 -3.05 4.82
N ARG A 102 25.63 -2.49 4.48
CA ARG A 102 26.12 -1.22 5.02
C ARG A 102 25.35 0.00 4.50
N ARG A 103 24.70 -0.15 3.33
CA ARG A 103 23.93 0.92 2.68
C ARG A 103 22.58 0.38 2.22
N TRP A 104 21.64 1.28 1.98
CA TRP A 104 20.34 0.95 1.40
C TRP A 104 19.91 2.04 0.40
N LYS A 105 19.17 1.62 -0.63
CA LYS A 105 18.59 2.46 -1.69
C LYS A 105 17.09 2.58 -1.46
N CYS A 106 16.53 3.78 -1.60
CA CYS A 106 15.13 4.05 -1.29
C CYS A 106 14.22 3.60 -2.44
N ASN A 107 13.17 2.86 -2.13
CA ASN A 107 12.19 2.42 -3.13
C ASN A 107 11.28 3.55 -3.66
N VAL A 108 11.29 4.73 -3.02
CA VAL A 108 10.42 5.86 -3.39
C VAL A 108 11.15 6.87 -4.28
N CYS A 109 12.39 7.22 -3.97
CA CYS A 109 13.16 8.23 -4.72
C CYS A 109 14.37 7.67 -5.47
N GLY A 110 14.67 6.38 -5.33
CA GLY A 110 15.84 5.72 -5.91
C GLY A 110 17.07 5.78 -5.02
#